data_AF-A0A8S4QF79-F1
#
_entry.id   AF-A0A8S4QF79-F1
#
_cell.length_a   1.000
_cell.length_b   1.000
_cell.length_c   1.000
_cell.angle_alpha   90.00
_cell.angle_beta   90.00
_cell.angle_gamma   90.00
#
_symmetry.space_group_name_H-M   'P 1'
#
loop_
_entity.id
_entity.type
_entity.pdbx_description
1 polymer ?
#
loop_
_entity_poly.entity_id
_entity_poly.type
_entity_poly.pdbx_seq_one_letter_code
_entity_poly.pdbx_strand_id
1 'polypeptide(L)'
;MQKLKFFLLVICYIGVQCDKDRTKQNFSTHNAYPCNGSNDIKISFVPNEPNKEDYQIFIDKTLTRNTKVILTLDTDSVVTLRDTSFARIYTTKKNTFEVRVFKLHEGIMLDVKGQVSKTVPQIKSLIINNKEFCRNPSLVS
;
A
#
# COMPACT_ATOMS: atom_id res chain seq x y z
N MET A 1 -33.31 -46.71 37.39
CA MET A 1 -32.44 -45.53 37.56
C MET A 1 -31.22 -45.65 36.63
N GLN A 2 -31.38 -45.41 35.33
CA GLN A 2 -30.34 -45.76 34.34
C GLN A 2 -30.40 -44.86 33.10
N LYS A 3 -30.60 -43.55 33.28
CA LYS A 3 -30.66 -42.58 32.16
C LYS A 3 -29.92 -41.27 32.44
N LEU A 4 -29.01 -41.23 33.42
CA LEU A 4 -28.32 -39.99 33.82
C LEU A 4 -26.78 -40.04 33.66
N LYS A 5 -26.22 -41.15 33.17
CA LYS A 5 -24.75 -41.27 33.03
C LYS A 5 -24.22 -41.11 31.60
N PHE A 6 -25.09 -41.10 30.58
CA PHE A 6 -24.64 -41.01 29.19
C PHE A 6 -24.50 -39.58 28.65
N PHE A 7 -25.06 -38.58 29.34
CA PHE A 7 -25.02 -37.19 28.87
C PHE A 7 -23.72 -36.46 29.18
N LEU A 8 -22.89 -36.98 30.09
CA LEU A 8 -21.62 -36.34 30.47
C LEU A 8 -20.44 -36.67 29.55
N LEU A 9 -20.53 -37.72 28.72
CA LEU A 9 -19.44 -38.12 27.82
C LEU A 9 -19.50 -37.43 26.45
N VAL A 10 -20.65 -36.87 26.04
CA VAL A 10 -20.80 -36.19 24.74
C VAL A 10 -20.34 -34.72 24.81
N ILE A 11 -20.38 -34.10 25.98
CA ILE A 11 -20.00 -32.68 26.15
C ILE A 11 -18.48 -32.48 26.09
N CYS A 12 -17.68 -33.51 26.41
CA CYS A 12 -16.22 -33.42 26.31
C CYS A 12 -15.68 -33.48 24.87
N TYR A 13 -16.45 -33.94 23.87
CA TYR A 13 -15.93 -34.09 22.51
C TYR A 13 -15.99 -32.81 21.67
N ILE A 14 -16.73 -31.79 22.12
CA ILE A 14 -16.84 -30.49 21.41
C ILE A 14 -15.78 -29.50 21.93
N GLY A 15 -15.04 -29.87 22.99
CA GLY A 15 -14.00 -29.07 23.61
C GLY A 15 -12.61 -29.22 22.99
N VAL A 16 -12.45 -29.92 21.86
CA VAL A 16 -11.21 -29.82 21.07
C VAL A 16 -11.25 -28.47 20.35
N GLN A 17 -10.91 -27.44 21.12
CA GLN A 17 -10.39 -26.18 20.63
C GLN A 17 -9.30 -26.52 19.61
N CYS A 18 -9.66 -26.48 18.33
CA CYS A 18 -8.72 -26.00 17.32
C CYS A 18 -8.40 -24.56 17.71
N ASP A 19 -7.49 -24.38 18.67
CA ASP A 19 -6.58 -23.25 18.68
C ASP A 19 -5.73 -23.43 17.42
N LYS A 20 -6.32 -23.05 16.28
CA LYS A 20 -5.55 -22.57 15.16
C LYS A 20 -4.90 -21.32 15.71
N ASP A 21 -3.68 -21.52 16.19
CA ASP A 21 -2.59 -20.57 16.33
C ASP A 21 -2.76 -19.45 15.29
N ARG A 22 -3.61 -18.49 15.64
CA ARG A 22 -3.62 -17.16 15.07
C ARG A 22 -2.56 -16.45 15.87
N THR A 23 -1.31 -16.81 15.61
CA THR A 23 -0.26 -15.81 15.52
C THR A 23 -0.76 -14.79 14.49
N LYS A 24 -1.61 -13.85 14.95
CA LYS A 24 -1.67 -12.50 14.42
C LYS A 24 -0.27 -11.97 14.69
N GLN A 25 0.66 -12.35 13.81
CA GLN A 25 1.92 -11.69 13.68
C GLN A 25 1.52 -10.25 13.38
N ASN A 26 1.60 -9.40 14.41
CA ASN A 26 1.30 -7.99 14.31
C ASN A 26 2.38 -7.42 13.40
N PHE A 27 2.18 -7.54 12.10
CA PHE A 27 3.01 -6.91 11.10
C PHE A 27 2.76 -5.41 11.27
N SER A 28 3.70 -4.75 11.93
CA SER A 28 3.68 -3.29 12.06
C SER A 28 3.91 -2.69 10.68
N THR A 29 2.82 -2.42 9.95
CA THR A 29 2.87 -1.61 8.73
C THR A 29 3.36 -0.23 9.13
N HIS A 30 4.57 0.12 8.71
CA HIS A 30 5.11 1.45 8.97
C HIS A 30 4.48 2.39 7.94
N ASN A 31 3.78 3.40 8.44
CA ASN A 31 3.11 4.39 7.62
C ASN A 31 3.85 5.70 7.73
N ALA A 32 4.07 6.36 6.60
CA ALA A 32 4.68 7.68 6.55
C ALA A 32 3.86 8.63 5.68
N TYR A 33 3.93 9.91 6.00
CA TYR A 33 3.27 10.98 5.26
C TYR A 33 4.37 11.87 4.68
N PRO A 34 4.90 11.51 3.50
CA PRO A 34 6.09 12.17 2.96
C PRO A 34 5.85 13.66 2.68
N CYS A 35 4.61 14.04 2.36
CA CYS A 35 4.32 15.35 1.79
C CYS A 35 3.91 16.35 2.88
N ASN A 36 4.69 17.42 3.04
CA ASN A 36 4.44 18.43 4.06
C ASN A 36 3.04 19.07 3.89
N GLY A 37 2.24 19.05 4.95
CA GLY A 37 0.94 19.72 5.01
C GLY A 37 -0.24 18.94 4.43
N SER A 38 -0.09 17.65 4.10
CA SER A 38 -1.22 16.80 3.68
C SER A 38 -1.05 15.36 4.18
N ASN A 39 -2.13 14.82 4.76
CA ASN A 39 -2.22 13.40 5.12
C ASN A 39 -2.85 12.55 4.02
N ASP A 40 -3.20 13.17 2.89
CA ASP A 40 -3.91 12.52 1.78
C ASP A 40 -2.97 11.62 0.97
N ILE A 41 -1.66 11.71 1.19
CA ILE A 41 -0.65 10.90 0.52
C ILE A 41 0.12 10.15 1.57
N LYS A 42 -0.03 8.83 1.56
CA LYS A 42 0.48 7.93 2.57
C LYS A 42 1.39 6.90 1.91
N ILE A 43 2.58 6.72 2.45
CA ILE A 43 3.44 5.59 2.15
C ILE A 43 3.17 4.50 3.18
N SER A 44 3.03 3.25 2.73
CA SER A 44 2.92 2.08 3.60
C SER A 44 3.99 1.07 3.22
N PHE A 45 4.89 0.77 4.17
CA PHE A 45 5.88 -0.29 4.02
C PHE A 45 5.24 -1.61 4.45
N VAL A 46 5.25 -2.60 3.57
CA VAL A 46 4.70 -3.93 3.87
C VAL A 46 5.76 -4.73 4.61
N PRO A 47 5.52 -5.16 5.86
CA PRO A 47 6.45 -6.03 6.56
C PRO A 47 6.51 -7.38 5.85
N ASN A 48 7.73 -7.92 5.68
CA ASN A 48 8.09 -9.21 5.05
C ASN A 48 8.38 -9.22 3.55
N GLU A 49 8.47 -8.07 2.86
CA GLU A 49 9.14 -8.10 1.56
C GLU A 49 10.65 -8.30 1.79
N PRO A 50 11.29 -9.28 1.12
CA PRO A 50 12.72 -9.56 1.29
C PRO A 50 13.59 -8.35 0.94
N ASN A 51 13.06 -7.42 0.14
CA ASN A 51 13.68 -6.17 -0.19
C ASN A 51 13.00 -5.05 0.60
N LYS A 52 13.74 -4.43 1.52
CA LYS A 52 13.31 -3.19 2.22
C LYS A 52 13.14 -1.97 1.29
N GLU A 53 13.32 -2.19 -0.01
CA GLU A 53 13.28 -1.20 -1.09
C GLU A 53 11.90 -1.10 -1.75
N ASP A 54 11.01 -2.06 -1.45
CA ASP A 54 9.68 -2.15 -2.03
C ASP A 54 8.66 -1.56 -1.03
N TYR A 55 7.74 -0.71 -1.52
CA TYR A 55 6.71 -0.08 -0.69
C TYR A 55 5.48 0.34 -1.49
N GLN A 56 4.40 0.67 -0.79
CA GLN A 56 3.16 1.14 -1.40
C GLN A 56 2.96 2.63 -1.19
N ILE A 57 2.53 3.33 -2.24
CA ILE A 57 2.00 4.69 -2.14
C ILE A 57 0.48 4.60 -2.25
N PHE A 58 -0.22 5.15 -1.26
CA PHE A 58 -1.64 5.39 -1.27
C PHE A 58 -1.92 6.88 -1.40
N ILE A 59 -2.69 7.27 -2.41
CA ILE A 59 -3.17 8.64 -2.60
C ILE A 59 -4.66 8.61 -2.31
N ASP A 60 -5.07 9.10 -1.14
CA ASP A 60 -6.44 9.17 -0.67
C ASP A 60 -7.15 10.42 -1.19
N LYS A 61 -7.43 10.42 -2.49
CA LYS A 61 -8.17 11.48 -3.17
C LYS A 61 -9.13 10.91 -4.17
N THR A 62 -10.35 11.42 -4.21
CA THR A 62 -11.26 11.14 -5.31
C THR A 62 -10.69 11.69 -6.62
N LEU A 63 -10.48 10.83 -7.61
CA LEU A 63 -9.94 11.21 -8.91
C LEU A 63 -11.02 11.06 -9.97
N THR A 64 -11.30 12.16 -10.65
CA THR A 64 -12.28 12.18 -11.74
C THR A 64 -11.60 11.81 -13.06
N ARG A 65 -12.42 11.47 -14.06
CA ARG A 65 -11.96 11.25 -15.44
C ARG A 65 -11.11 12.43 -15.93
N ASN A 66 -10.06 12.13 -16.68
CA ASN A 66 -9.04 13.06 -17.19
C ASN A 66 -8.09 13.61 -16.12
N THR A 67 -8.13 13.08 -14.89
CA THR A 67 -7.11 13.40 -13.90
C THR A 67 -5.76 12.85 -14.33
N LYS A 68 -4.73 13.69 -14.25
CA LYS A 68 -3.34 13.32 -14.48
C LYS A 68 -2.56 13.41 -13.17
N VAL A 69 -1.91 12.32 -12.80
CA VAL A 69 -0.99 12.24 -11.67
C VAL A 69 0.42 12.02 -12.19
N ILE A 70 1.37 12.84 -11.79
CA ILE A 70 2.79 12.70 -12.11
C ILE A 70 3.52 12.41 -10.81
N LEU A 71 4.14 11.23 -10.71
CA LEU A 71 5.00 10.84 -9.61
C LEU A 71 6.45 10.89 -10.09
N THR A 72 7.29 11.64 -9.39
CA THR A 72 8.74 11.63 -9.60
C THR A 72 9.42 11.10 -8.35
N LEU A 73 10.31 10.14 -8.53
CA LEU A 73 11.17 9.57 -7.48
C LEU A 73 12.60 10.12 -7.62
N ASP A 74 13.36 10.07 -6.54
CA ASP A 74 14.75 10.54 -6.51
C ASP A 74 15.73 9.61 -7.25
N THR A 75 15.34 8.34 -7.46
CA THR A 75 16.16 7.28 -8.04
C THR A 75 15.40 6.43 -9.05
N ASP A 76 16.15 5.71 -9.90
CA ASP A 76 15.60 4.81 -10.92
C ASP A 76 14.77 3.70 -10.27
N SER A 77 13.54 3.53 -10.75
CA SER A 77 12.52 2.71 -10.08
C SER A 77 11.60 2.02 -11.07
N VAL A 78 10.81 1.08 -10.57
CA VAL A 78 9.65 0.51 -11.24
C VAL A 78 8.43 0.84 -10.38
N VAL A 79 7.38 1.35 -11.03
CA VAL A 79 6.11 1.65 -10.36
C VAL A 79 4.99 0.96 -11.10
N THR A 80 4.16 0.22 -10.37
CA THR A 80 2.99 -0.47 -10.91
C THR A 80 1.71 0.05 -10.29
N LEU A 81 0.71 0.28 -11.13
CA LEU A 81 -0.64 0.61 -10.69
C LEU A 81 -1.38 -0.68 -10.32
N ARG A 82 -1.86 -0.78 -9.09
CA ARG A 82 -2.51 -2.00 -8.59
C ARG A 82 -3.87 -2.26 -9.24
N ASP A 83 -4.75 -1.26 -9.25
CA ASP A 83 -6.04 -1.36 -9.95
C ASP A 83 -6.00 -0.60 -11.28
N THR A 84 -6.00 -1.37 -12.35
CA THR A 84 -6.00 -0.85 -13.73
C THR A 84 -7.42 -0.65 -14.27
N SER A 85 -8.48 -0.89 -13.51
CA SER A 85 -9.86 -0.75 -13.99
C SER A 85 -10.25 0.71 -14.29
N PHE A 86 -9.53 1.69 -13.72
CA PHE A 86 -9.86 3.11 -13.81
C PHE A 86 -8.75 4.02 -14.35
N ALA A 87 -7.51 3.52 -14.43
CA ALA A 87 -6.36 4.29 -14.88
C ALA A 87 -5.31 3.45 -15.63
N ARG A 88 -4.40 4.13 -16.31
CA ARG A 88 -3.19 3.57 -16.91
C ARG A 88 -1.97 4.32 -16.38
N ILE A 89 -0.89 3.59 -16.15
CA ILE A 89 0.41 4.15 -15.77
C ILE A 89 1.36 4.10 -16.96
N TYR A 90 2.13 5.17 -17.14
CA TYR A 90 3.12 5.31 -18.20
C TYR A 90 4.45 5.74 -17.58
N THR A 91 5.52 5.06 -17.96
CA THR A 91 6.88 5.47 -17.61
C THR A 91 7.33 6.53 -18.60
N THR A 92 7.55 7.75 -18.12
CA THR A 92 8.03 8.87 -18.96
C THR A 92 9.55 9.01 -18.93
N LYS A 93 10.14 8.69 -17.78
CA LYS A 93 11.58 8.57 -17.51
C LYS A 93 11.78 7.44 -16.50
N LYS A 94 13.03 6.99 -16.30
CA LYS A 94 13.36 5.90 -15.36
C LYS A 94 12.88 6.10 -13.91
N ASN A 95 12.65 7.35 -13.52
CA ASN A 95 12.17 7.73 -12.19
C ASN A 95 10.88 8.58 -12.23
N THR A 96 10.24 8.74 -13.39
CA THR A 96 9.06 9.61 -13.55
C THR A 96 7.92 8.85 -14.20
N PHE A 97 6.79 8.79 -13.50
CA PHE A 97 5.63 8.00 -13.85
C PHE A 97 4.39 8.88 -13.97
N GLU A 98 3.60 8.65 -15.01
CA GLU A 98 2.37 9.37 -15.28
C GLU A 98 1.19 8.42 -15.19
N VAL A 99 0.26 8.67 -14.27
CA VAL A 99 -1.02 7.95 -14.18
C VAL A 99 -2.10 8.81 -14.84
N ARG A 100 -2.78 8.25 -15.84
CA ARG A 100 -3.92 8.87 -16.51
C ARG A 100 -5.20 8.17 -16.10
N VAL A 101 -6.08 8.90 -15.44
CA VAL A 101 -7.37 8.42 -14.94
C VAL A 101 -8.44 8.58 -16.02
N PHE A 102 -9.12 7.49 -16.37
CA PHE A 102 -10.21 7.49 -17.37
C PHE A 102 -11.59 7.19 -16.76
N LYS A 103 -11.66 6.79 -15.49
CA LYS A 103 -12.90 6.53 -14.75
C LYS A 103 -12.80 7.07 -13.32
N LEU A 104 -13.92 7.53 -12.76
CA LEU A 104 -14.01 7.96 -11.36
C LEU A 104 -13.54 6.84 -10.43
N HIS A 105 -12.66 7.17 -9.47
CA HIS A 105 -12.18 6.23 -8.47
C HIS A 105 -11.81 6.94 -7.15
N GLU A 106 -11.96 6.22 -6.04
CA GLU A 106 -11.58 6.68 -4.71
C GLU A 106 -10.13 6.27 -4.44
N GLY A 107 -9.22 7.18 -4.74
CA GLY A 107 -7.79 7.02 -4.50
C GLY A 107 -7.03 6.20 -5.54
N ILE A 108 -5.72 6.11 -5.33
CA ILE A 108 -4.78 5.28 -6.12
C ILE A 108 -3.89 4.49 -5.16
N MET A 109 -3.62 3.25 -5.52
CA MET A 109 -2.53 2.44 -4.94
C MET A 109 -1.46 2.17 -5.99
N LEU A 110 -0.22 2.54 -5.68
CA LEU A 110 0.97 2.25 -6.48
C LEU A 110 1.92 1.37 -5.69
N ASP A 111 2.43 0.32 -6.30
CA ASP A 111 3.57 -0.43 -5.77
C ASP A 111 4.85 0.16 -6.37
N VAL A 112 5.84 0.44 -5.52
CA VAL A 112 7.13 1.05 -5.88
C VAL A 112 8.25 0.07 -5.57
N LYS A 113 9.20 -0.05 -6.51
CA LYS A 113 10.37 -0.93 -6.41
C LYS A 113 11.62 -0.22 -6.94
N GLY A 114 12.71 -0.25 -6.19
CA GLY A 114 14.01 0.26 -6.67
C GLY A 114 14.58 -0.60 -7.80
N GLN A 115 15.20 0.01 -8.82
CA GLN A 115 15.94 -0.74 -9.86
C GLN A 115 17.38 -1.06 -9.43
N VAL A 116 17.97 -0.22 -8.59
CA VAL A 116 19.33 -0.42 -8.08
C VAL A 116 19.25 -0.98 -6.66
N SER A 117 19.82 -2.17 -6.48
CA SER A 117 19.88 -2.82 -5.16
C SER A 117 20.50 -1.87 -4.13
N LYS A 118 19.85 -1.78 -2.96
CA LYS A 118 20.19 -1.01 -1.75
C LYS A 118 19.71 0.45 -1.69
N THR A 119 18.93 0.92 -2.65
CA THR A 119 18.36 2.28 -2.58
C THR A 119 16.85 2.24 -2.55
N VAL A 120 16.25 2.70 -1.44
CA VAL A 120 14.80 2.86 -1.30
C VAL A 120 14.38 4.16 -1.99
N PRO A 121 13.64 4.12 -3.10
CA PRO A 121 13.29 5.33 -3.84
C PRO A 121 12.43 6.26 -2.99
N GLN A 122 12.81 7.51 -2.86
CA GLN A 122 12.00 8.51 -2.15
C GLN A 122 11.16 9.30 -3.14
N ILE A 123 9.96 9.71 -2.71
CA ILE A 123 9.16 10.66 -3.49
C ILE A 123 9.96 11.97 -3.59
N LYS A 124 10.00 12.56 -4.77
CA LYS A 124 10.62 13.87 -5.01
C LYS A 124 9.58 14.93 -5.37
N SER A 125 8.57 14.52 -6.13
CA SER A 125 7.45 15.35 -6.57
C SER A 125 6.22 14.48 -6.83
N LEU A 126 5.05 15.01 -6.49
CA LEU A 126 3.77 14.44 -6.84
C LEU A 126 2.84 15.57 -7.30
N ILE A 127 2.49 15.56 -8.57
CA ILE A 127 1.63 16.57 -9.18
C ILE A 127 0.31 15.91 -9.55
N ILE A 128 -0.82 16.50 -9.13
CA ILE A 128 -2.16 16.08 -9.55
C ILE A 128 -2.81 17.28 -10.25
N ASN A 129 -3.19 17.13 -11.52
CA ASN A 129 -3.82 18.18 -12.33
C ASN A 129 -3.09 19.53 -12.25
N ASN A 130 -1.76 19.52 -12.38
CA ASN A 130 -0.86 20.68 -12.32
C ASN A 130 -0.65 21.31 -10.94
N LYS A 131 -1.25 20.77 -9.87
CA LYS A 131 -0.95 21.18 -8.50
C LYS A 131 0.08 20.24 -7.90
N GLU A 132 1.21 20.79 -7.46
CA GLU A 132 2.24 20.06 -6.72
C GLU A 132 1.77 19.82 -5.28
N PHE A 133 1.78 18.56 -4.85
CA PHE A 133 1.40 18.14 -3.50
C PHE A 133 2.61 17.74 -2.66
N CYS A 134 3.75 17.42 -3.26
CA CYS A 134 4.91 16.88 -2.55
C CYS A 134 6.20 17.56 -3.03
N ARG A 135 6.35 18.86 -2.75
CA ARG A 135 7.61 19.55 -3.05
C ARG A 135 8.62 19.29 -1.95
N ASN A 136 9.64 18.47 -2.22
CA ASN A 136 10.69 18.09 -1.27
C ASN A 136 10.13 17.45 0.02
N PRO A 137 9.63 16.21 -0.05
CA PRO A 137 9.11 15.54 1.13
C PRO A 137 10.18 15.39 2.21
N SER A 138 9.73 15.34 3.47
CA SER A 138 10.62 14.99 4.58
C SER A 138 11.10 13.55 4.39
N LEU A 139 12.40 13.33 4.57
CA LEU A 139 12.98 11.98 4.47
C LEU A 139 12.23 11.06 5.43
N VAL A 140 11.69 9.97 4.89
CA VAL A 140 11.10 8.92 5.71
C VAL A 140 12.27 8.05 6.20
N SER A 141 12.78 8.37 7.38
CA SER A 141 13.89 7.66 8.05
C SER A 141 13.39 6.47 8.87
#